data_AF-A0A822ED76-F1
#
_entry.id   AF-A0A822ED76-F1
#
_cell.length_a   1.000
_cell.length_b   1.000
_cell.length_c   1.000
_cell.angle_alpha   90.00
_cell.angle_beta   90.00
_cell.angle_gamma   90.00
#
_symmetry.space_group_name_H-M   'P 1'
#
loop_
_entity.id
_entity.type
_entity.pdbx_description
1 polymer ?
#
loop_
_entity_poly.entity_id
_entity_poly.type
_entity_poly.pdbx_seq_one_letter_code
_entity_poly.pdbx_strand_id
1 'polypeptide(L)'
;DVDELQQKQRRYQESLTKLSSLVEHDVQIPGRSVEDALKSLDDQMIKHETKNEQRERRKRQYEREWHLLMDEISLLQDKLNTLKQRKGNTYDTIEEQLHFIRNQNQELNQCQDELVHLKKHGQTICFEDGNSLPLPSEIHLLQSMITYLKQQFEQRHEVLIEAQRCRDIYLNECKLYEAAYSLCMERLSRSIPLPSTSDEYARQLLEQKNYNEQMDEKRRCLNILYDKLDRETRTRYFKQHHDLEKRSNDLQDKMIQQTIRSEYFLRIWKEYQIRLNDIIHQLNDIEKQLPLNKRLIQFQQIQSTFILYKDLKQRLILIEPELLHLNDEIQTLCRELNVISLKNDIQHVKENFHRIASDIREKFDSHKVATTLANDIKRNLAILEDTLGQCSNESQTRYDGNVSELKIQLEKMMDVEKRLENIADIYSNTITLIKRLTTYNLYDLQSIEANLENFHHKWISLKTEVLRNENILHQNIINNLPSRQACKEMFVFVDTIKRLLDDDHGAQINNKETLQKLIKRYRVNLKQNESYLYCNHLDLLCSR
;
A
#
# COMPACT_ATOMS: atom_id res chain seq x y z
N ASP A 1 -103.05 30.76 -40.39
CA ASP A 1 -102.95 31.39 -41.72
C ASP A 1 -104.05 30.99 -42.70
N VAL A 2 -104.25 29.70 -43.03
CA VAL A 2 -105.34 29.29 -43.94
C VAL A 2 -106.73 29.64 -43.37
N ASP A 3 -106.95 29.43 -42.08
CA ASP A 3 -108.23 29.76 -41.42
C ASP A 3 -108.50 31.26 -41.36
N GLU A 4 -107.46 32.09 -41.20
CA GLU A 4 -107.59 33.55 -41.16
C GLU A 4 -107.83 34.13 -42.56
N LEU A 5 -107.23 33.53 -43.59
CA LEU A 5 -107.51 33.80 -45.00
C LEU A 5 -108.93 33.40 -45.37
N GLN A 6 -109.39 32.21 -44.97
CA GLN A 6 -110.77 31.78 -45.19
C GLN A 6 -111.77 32.65 -44.43
N GLN A 7 -111.43 33.13 -43.23
CA GLN A 7 -112.30 34.02 -42.45
C GLN A 7 -112.34 35.43 -43.04
N LYS A 8 -111.23 35.96 -43.57
CA LYS A 8 -111.20 37.22 -44.32
C LYS A 8 -111.92 37.10 -45.68
N GLN A 9 -111.79 35.97 -46.36
CA GLN A 9 -112.49 35.69 -47.62
C GLN A 9 -114.00 35.51 -47.39
N ARG A 10 -114.42 34.90 -46.29
CA ARG A 10 -115.83 34.89 -45.85
C ARG A 10 -116.35 36.28 -45.53
N ARG A 11 -115.59 37.09 -44.78
CA ARG A 11 -115.96 38.50 -44.50
C ARG A 11 -116.05 39.33 -45.78
N TYR A 12 -115.17 39.10 -46.75
CA TYR A 12 -115.19 39.73 -48.06
C TYR A 12 -116.42 39.30 -48.88
N GLN A 13 -116.74 37.99 -48.90
CA GLN A 13 -117.96 37.47 -49.52
C GLN A 13 -119.24 37.97 -48.84
N GLU A 14 -119.26 38.11 -47.51
CA GLU A 14 -120.34 38.71 -46.72
C GLU A 14 -120.49 40.22 -46.99
N SER A 15 -119.39 40.94 -47.18
CA SER A 15 -119.40 42.35 -47.59
C SER A 15 -119.87 42.53 -49.04
N LEU A 16 -119.49 41.63 -49.95
CA LEU A 16 -119.98 41.59 -51.34
C LEU A 16 -121.47 41.26 -51.42
N THR A 17 -121.96 40.32 -50.62
CA THR A 17 -123.41 40.01 -50.55
C THR A 17 -124.21 41.15 -49.93
N LYS A 18 -123.67 41.84 -48.91
CA LYS A 18 -124.29 43.08 -48.38
C LYS A 18 -124.32 44.21 -49.41
N LEU A 19 -123.26 44.39 -50.20
CA LEU A 19 -123.21 45.40 -51.27
C LEU A 19 -124.11 45.04 -52.45
N SER A 20 -124.20 43.76 -52.87
CA SER A 20 -125.17 43.32 -53.88
C SER A 20 -126.61 43.49 -53.42
N SER A 21 -126.92 43.25 -52.14
CA SER A 21 -128.27 43.49 -51.58
C SER A 21 -128.65 44.98 -51.51
N LEU A 22 -127.68 45.89 -51.51
CA LEU A 22 -127.89 47.34 -51.54
C LEU A 22 -128.08 47.90 -52.97
N VAL A 23 -127.83 47.10 -54.01
CA VAL A 23 -128.00 47.49 -55.42
C VAL A 23 -129.38 47.06 -55.98
N GLU A 24 -130.07 46.09 -55.36
CA GLU A 24 -131.42 45.64 -55.75
C GLU A 24 -132.58 46.41 -55.08
N HIS A 25 -132.29 47.31 -54.13
CA HIS A 25 -133.28 48.19 -53.51
C HIS A 25 -132.84 49.64 -53.70
N ASP A 26 -133.59 50.39 -54.51
CA ASP A 26 -133.45 51.84 -54.76
C ASP A 26 -133.56 52.65 -53.44
N VAL A 27 -132.47 52.68 -52.67
CA VAL A 27 -132.28 53.59 -51.55
C VAL A 27 -131.28 54.64 -51.98
N GLN A 28 -131.78 55.83 -52.31
CA GLN A 28 -130.97 57.01 -52.53
C GLN A 28 -130.24 57.37 -51.22
N ILE A 29 -128.98 56.96 -51.11
CA ILE A 29 -128.01 57.51 -50.15
C ILE A 29 -127.20 58.59 -50.89
N PRO A 30 -127.18 59.84 -50.41
CA PRO A 30 -126.46 60.91 -51.09
C PRO A 30 -124.94 60.80 -50.84
N GLY A 31 -124.18 60.68 -51.94
CA GLY A 31 -122.93 61.43 -52.07
C GLY A 31 -121.60 60.76 -51.73
N ARG A 32 -121.49 59.42 -51.69
CA ARG A 32 -120.22 58.69 -51.94
C ARG A 32 -120.56 57.41 -52.69
N SER A 33 -120.08 57.27 -53.93
CA SER A 33 -120.51 56.18 -54.80
C SER A 33 -120.01 54.83 -54.27
N VAL A 34 -120.83 53.80 -54.47
CA VAL A 34 -120.48 52.39 -54.25
C VAL A 34 -119.19 52.00 -54.99
N GLU A 35 -118.85 52.71 -56.07
CA GLU A 35 -117.58 52.56 -56.80
C GLU A 35 -116.34 52.93 -55.96
N ASP A 36 -116.37 53.97 -55.11
CA ASP A 36 -115.20 54.34 -54.28
C ASP A 36 -114.92 53.32 -53.15
N ALA A 37 -115.98 52.70 -52.62
CA ALA A 37 -115.86 51.64 -51.61
C ALA A 37 -115.34 50.32 -52.22
N LEU A 38 -115.80 49.96 -53.42
CA LEU A 38 -115.28 48.82 -54.18
C LEU A 38 -113.81 49.03 -54.59
N LYS A 39 -113.44 50.23 -55.04
CA LYS A 39 -112.04 50.58 -55.39
C LYS A 39 -111.11 50.53 -54.17
N SER A 40 -111.58 50.94 -52.98
CA SER A 40 -110.83 50.83 -51.73
C SER A 40 -110.65 49.38 -51.26
N LEU A 41 -111.66 48.52 -51.49
CA LEU A 41 -111.58 47.08 -51.22
C LEU A 41 -110.61 46.38 -52.19
N ASP A 42 -110.66 46.71 -53.48
CA ASP A 42 -109.74 46.22 -54.50
C ASP A 42 -108.31 46.68 -54.23
N ASP A 43 -108.08 47.94 -53.85
CA ASP A 43 -106.76 48.44 -53.46
C ASP A 43 -106.23 47.75 -52.18
N GLN A 44 -107.10 47.38 -51.24
CA GLN A 44 -106.72 46.61 -50.06
C GLN A 44 -106.41 45.15 -50.42
N MET A 45 -107.16 44.55 -51.35
CA MET A 45 -106.92 43.18 -51.80
C MET A 45 -105.65 43.10 -52.64
N ILE A 46 -105.41 44.04 -53.56
CA ILE A 46 -104.15 44.19 -54.31
C ILE A 46 -102.98 44.46 -53.34
N LYS A 47 -103.15 45.29 -52.30
CA LYS A 47 -102.13 45.45 -51.23
C LYS A 47 -101.91 44.18 -50.41
N HIS A 48 -102.94 43.37 -50.21
CA HIS A 48 -102.84 42.12 -49.45
C HIS A 48 -102.22 41.01 -50.31
N GLU A 49 -102.56 40.92 -51.59
CA GLU A 49 -101.96 40.01 -52.59
C GLU A 49 -100.52 40.40 -52.88
N THR A 50 -100.18 41.68 -53.08
CA THR A 50 -98.78 42.12 -53.23
C THR A 50 -97.98 41.90 -51.94
N LYS A 51 -98.56 42.06 -50.74
CA LYS A 51 -97.94 41.65 -49.48
C LYS A 51 -97.79 40.13 -49.35
N ASN A 52 -98.74 39.35 -49.86
CA ASN A 52 -98.70 37.89 -49.81
C ASN A 52 -97.71 37.33 -50.84
N GLU A 53 -97.62 37.92 -52.04
CA GLU A 53 -96.60 37.65 -53.05
C GLU A 53 -95.21 38.08 -52.58
N GLN A 54 -95.09 39.23 -51.89
CA GLN A 54 -93.84 39.61 -51.24
C GLN A 54 -93.47 38.64 -50.11
N ARG A 55 -94.43 38.18 -49.30
CA ARG A 55 -94.22 37.12 -48.30
C ARG A 55 -93.82 35.79 -48.93
N GLU A 56 -94.48 35.35 -49.99
CA GLU A 56 -94.15 34.13 -50.75
C GLU A 56 -92.77 34.23 -51.42
N ARG A 57 -92.43 35.38 -52.02
CA ARG A 57 -91.09 35.62 -52.59
C ARG A 57 -90.02 35.61 -51.52
N ARG A 58 -90.26 36.25 -50.36
CA ARG A 58 -89.37 36.20 -49.20
C ARG A 58 -89.25 34.79 -48.64
N LYS A 59 -90.35 34.03 -48.55
CA LYS A 59 -90.35 32.64 -48.11
C LYS A 59 -89.56 31.73 -49.06
N ARG A 60 -89.70 31.87 -50.38
CA ARG A 60 -88.90 31.12 -51.36
C ARG A 60 -87.44 31.57 -51.41
N GLN A 61 -87.16 32.82 -51.07
CA GLN A 61 -85.79 33.31 -50.93
C GLN A 61 -85.16 32.73 -49.67
N TYR A 62 -85.88 32.74 -48.55
CA TYR A 62 -85.52 32.12 -47.28
C TYR A 62 -85.29 30.61 -47.44
N GLU A 63 -86.19 29.88 -48.09
CA GLU A 63 -86.02 28.44 -48.36
C GLU A 63 -84.77 28.17 -49.20
N ARG A 64 -84.45 29.03 -50.18
CA ARG A 64 -83.22 28.91 -50.99
C ARG A 64 -81.97 29.19 -50.17
N GLU A 65 -81.96 30.25 -49.36
CA GLU A 65 -80.84 30.60 -48.47
C GLU A 65 -80.65 29.55 -47.37
N TRP A 66 -81.74 28.97 -46.87
CA TRP A 66 -81.70 27.85 -45.92
C TRP A 66 -81.14 26.57 -46.55
N HIS A 67 -81.56 26.22 -47.78
CA HIS A 67 -80.97 25.09 -48.50
C HIS A 67 -79.48 25.29 -48.77
N LEU A 68 -79.06 26.50 -49.18
CA LEU A 68 -77.65 26.83 -49.33
C LEU A 68 -76.87 26.69 -48.01
N LEU A 69 -77.42 27.18 -46.90
CA LEU A 69 -76.82 27.02 -45.58
C LEU A 69 -76.65 25.53 -45.21
N MET A 70 -77.65 24.69 -45.48
CA MET A 70 -77.59 23.25 -45.20
C MET A 70 -76.58 22.52 -46.09
N ASP A 71 -76.46 22.91 -47.37
CA ASP A 71 -75.44 22.37 -48.28
C ASP A 71 -74.02 22.75 -47.82
N GLU A 72 -73.80 24.00 -47.42
CA GLU A 72 -72.52 24.45 -46.88
C GLU A 72 -72.17 23.79 -45.54
N ILE A 73 -73.17 23.55 -44.67
CA ILE A 73 -73.02 22.76 -43.43
C ILE A 73 -72.58 21.33 -43.76
N SER A 74 -73.22 20.68 -44.73
CA SER A 74 -72.86 19.32 -45.16
C SER A 74 -71.43 19.27 -45.72
N LEU A 75 -71.05 20.26 -46.53
CA LEU A 75 -69.71 20.35 -47.09
C LEU A 75 -68.65 20.51 -45.99
N LEU A 76 -68.90 21.36 -45.00
CA LEU A 76 -67.99 21.55 -43.87
C LEU A 76 -67.90 20.28 -43.00
N GLN A 77 -69.02 19.57 -42.82
CA GLN A 77 -69.06 18.29 -42.13
C GLN A 77 -68.18 17.24 -42.84
N ASP A 78 -68.26 17.15 -44.16
CA ASP A 78 -67.43 16.25 -44.96
C ASP A 78 -65.94 16.59 -44.91
N LYS A 79 -65.59 17.89 -44.94
CA LYS A 79 -64.20 18.35 -44.74
C LYS A 79 -63.67 17.94 -43.37
N LEU A 80 -64.43 18.17 -42.30
CA LEU A 80 -64.04 17.77 -40.95
C LEU A 80 -63.95 16.25 -40.78
N ASN A 81 -64.83 15.49 -41.43
CA ASN A 81 -64.77 14.03 -41.43
C ASN A 81 -63.53 13.52 -42.16
N THR A 82 -63.16 14.17 -43.27
CA THR A 82 -61.93 13.88 -44.01
C THR A 82 -60.69 14.17 -43.15
N LEU A 83 -60.66 15.33 -42.48
CA LEU A 83 -59.59 15.69 -41.55
C LEU A 83 -59.45 14.69 -40.41
N LYS A 84 -60.57 14.21 -39.86
CA LYS A 84 -60.61 13.18 -38.81
C LYS A 84 -60.04 11.84 -39.27
N GLN A 85 -60.26 11.45 -40.53
CA GLN A 85 -59.81 10.17 -41.08
C GLN A 85 -58.33 10.20 -41.52
N ARG A 86 -57.78 11.36 -41.83
CA ARG A 86 -56.37 11.52 -42.20
C ARG A 86 -55.46 11.20 -41.00
N LYS A 87 -54.82 10.03 -41.06
CA LYS A 87 -53.75 9.66 -40.13
C LYS A 87 -52.41 9.88 -40.83
N GLY A 88 -51.51 10.63 -40.19
CA GLY A 88 -50.11 10.69 -40.63
C GLY A 88 -49.48 9.30 -40.63
N ASN A 89 -48.55 9.07 -41.56
CA ASN A 89 -47.86 7.80 -41.70
C ASN A 89 -46.91 7.60 -40.51
N THR A 90 -47.01 6.45 -39.85
CA THR A 90 -46.20 6.16 -38.66
C THR A 90 -44.72 6.00 -39.01
N TYR A 91 -44.39 5.72 -40.27
CA TYR A 91 -43.00 5.58 -40.72
C TYR A 91 -42.30 6.91 -41.00
N ASP A 92 -43.04 8.02 -41.04
CA ASP A 92 -42.50 9.36 -41.30
C ASP A 92 -41.63 9.84 -40.13
N THR A 93 -40.66 10.70 -40.43
CA THR A 93 -39.82 11.38 -39.43
C THR A 93 -40.67 12.25 -38.49
N ILE A 94 -40.16 12.51 -37.28
CA ILE A 94 -40.86 13.38 -36.32
C ILE A 94 -41.09 14.77 -36.95
N GLU A 95 -40.15 15.26 -37.75
CA GLU A 95 -40.26 16.50 -38.54
C GLU A 95 -41.41 16.45 -39.54
N GLU A 96 -41.52 15.38 -40.31
CA GLU A 96 -42.61 15.17 -41.28
C GLU A 96 -43.96 15.03 -40.58
N GLN A 97 -44.02 14.33 -39.45
CA GLN A 97 -45.23 14.20 -38.65
C GLN A 97 -45.65 15.53 -38.01
N LEU A 98 -44.70 16.34 -37.52
CA LEU A 98 -44.96 17.69 -37.02
C LEU A 98 -45.44 18.63 -38.13
N HIS A 99 -44.82 18.56 -39.31
CA HIS A 99 -45.27 19.30 -40.49
C HIS A 99 -46.68 18.89 -40.91
N PHE A 100 -46.97 17.60 -40.91
CA PHE A 100 -48.31 17.07 -41.18
C PHE A 100 -49.36 17.62 -40.21
N ILE A 101 -49.08 17.62 -38.89
CA ILE A 101 -50.00 18.19 -37.90
C ILE A 101 -50.16 19.71 -38.06
N ARG A 102 -49.10 20.44 -38.40
CA ARG A 102 -49.20 21.88 -38.69
C ARG A 102 -50.16 22.14 -39.85
N ASN A 103 -50.06 21.35 -40.93
CA ASN A 103 -50.97 21.45 -42.05
C ASN A 103 -52.42 21.11 -41.65
N GLN A 104 -52.62 20.04 -40.85
CA GLN A 104 -53.96 19.69 -40.34
C GLN A 104 -54.55 20.80 -39.45
N ASN A 105 -53.74 21.45 -38.61
CA ASN A 105 -54.16 22.59 -37.80
C ASN A 105 -54.50 23.81 -38.66
N GLN A 106 -53.75 24.06 -39.74
CA GLN A 106 -54.06 25.14 -40.68
C GLN A 106 -55.38 24.90 -41.40
N GLU A 107 -55.63 23.68 -41.89
CA GLU A 107 -56.91 23.27 -42.50
C GLU A 107 -58.06 23.33 -41.48
N LEU A 108 -57.82 22.96 -40.22
CA LEU A 108 -58.82 23.05 -39.15
C LEU A 108 -59.18 24.50 -38.81
N ASN A 109 -58.19 25.42 -38.82
CA ASN A 109 -58.44 26.84 -38.63
C ASN A 109 -59.27 27.43 -39.78
N GLN A 110 -59.02 27.00 -41.03
CA GLN A 110 -59.88 27.37 -42.16
C GLN A 110 -61.32 26.87 -41.97
N CYS A 111 -61.51 25.64 -41.48
CA CYS A 111 -62.83 25.11 -41.14
C CYS A 111 -63.52 25.91 -40.01
N GLN A 112 -62.75 26.40 -39.04
CA GLN A 112 -63.27 27.26 -37.96
C GLN A 112 -63.70 28.63 -38.49
N ASP A 113 -62.96 29.21 -39.44
CA ASP A 113 -63.35 30.47 -40.10
C ASP A 113 -64.61 30.27 -40.97
N GLU A 114 -64.70 29.16 -41.72
CA GLU A 114 -65.90 28.76 -42.46
C GLU A 114 -67.10 28.58 -41.52
N LEU A 115 -66.92 27.96 -40.35
CA LEU A 115 -67.99 27.80 -39.35
C LEU A 115 -68.46 29.15 -38.78
N VAL A 116 -67.54 30.09 -38.56
CA VAL A 116 -67.89 31.46 -38.11
C VAL A 116 -68.71 32.17 -39.17
N HIS A 117 -68.35 32.02 -40.45
CA HIS A 117 -69.13 32.54 -41.57
C HIS A 117 -70.53 31.92 -41.62
N LEU A 118 -70.64 30.59 -41.50
CA LEU A 118 -71.93 29.87 -41.47
C LEU A 118 -72.80 30.28 -40.29
N LYS A 119 -72.21 30.47 -39.11
CA LYS A 119 -72.92 30.95 -37.93
C LYS A 119 -73.47 32.36 -38.16
N LYS A 120 -72.70 33.24 -38.80
CA LYS A 120 -73.16 34.59 -39.16
C LYS A 120 -74.26 34.55 -40.23
N HIS A 121 -74.13 33.68 -41.24
CA HIS A 121 -75.12 33.49 -42.30
C HIS A 121 -76.45 32.91 -41.76
N GLY A 122 -76.37 31.89 -40.91
CA GLY A 122 -77.52 31.34 -40.21
C GLY A 122 -78.20 32.36 -39.29
N GLN A 123 -77.43 33.20 -38.59
CA GLN A 123 -78.01 34.31 -37.81
C GLN A 123 -78.76 35.30 -38.71
N THR A 124 -78.20 35.74 -39.83
CA THR A 124 -78.89 36.66 -40.75
C THR A 124 -80.19 36.10 -41.28
N ILE A 125 -80.23 34.81 -41.62
CA ILE A 125 -81.45 34.12 -42.07
C ILE A 125 -82.48 34.08 -40.94
N CYS A 126 -82.08 33.71 -39.71
CA CYS A 126 -83.01 33.56 -38.57
C CYS A 126 -83.64 34.86 -38.03
N PHE A 127 -83.19 36.06 -38.44
CA PHE A 127 -83.66 37.35 -37.90
C PHE A 127 -84.71 38.08 -38.76
N GLU A 128 -85.06 37.60 -39.95
CA GLU A 128 -85.85 38.40 -40.92
C GLU A 128 -87.36 38.56 -40.61
N ASP A 129 -87.95 37.79 -39.68
CA ASP A 129 -89.41 37.80 -39.42
C ASP A 129 -89.82 38.02 -37.94
N GLY A 130 -88.93 38.52 -37.08
CA GLY A 130 -89.26 38.89 -35.68
C GLY A 130 -89.49 37.72 -34.71
N ASN A 131 -89.53 36.48 -35.21
CA ASN A 131 -89.46 35.25 -34.43
C ASN A 131 -88.09 34.60 -34.62
N SER A 132 -87.25 34.62 -33.59
CA SER A 132 -85.93 33.98 -33.63
C SER A 132 -86.06 32.46 -33.72
N LEU A 133 -85.86 31.90 -34.91
CA LEU A 133 -85.66 30.46 -35.05
C LEU A 133 -84.28 30.11 -34.47
N PRO A 134 -84.14 29.01 -33.71
CA PRO A 134 -82.84 28.57 -33.23
C PRO A 134 -81.94 28.19 -34.42
N LEU A 135 -80.64 28.46 -34.31
CA LEU A 135 -79.67 28.01 -35.31
C LEU A 135 -79.75 26.49 -35.50
N PRO A 136 -79.42 25.96 -36.69
CA PRO A 136 -79.31 24.53 -36.93
C PRO A 136 -78.46 23.84 -35.86
N SER A 137 -78.97 22.74 -35.30
CA SER A 137 -78.27 21.92 -34.31
C SER A 137 -76.93 21.38 -34.82
N GLU A 138 -76.82 21.25 -36.13
CA GLU A 138 -75.68 20.82 -36.91
C GLU A 138 -74.50 21.79 -36.75
N ILE A 139 -74.75 23.10 -36.62
CA ILE A 139 -73.67 24.09 -36.36
C ILE A 139 -73.03 23.84 -34.98
N HIS A 140 -73.81 23.47 -33.98
CA HIS A 140 -73.28 23.09 -32.67
C HIS A 140 -72.49 21.78 -32.73
N LEU A 141 -72.95 20.80 -33.53
CA LEU A 141 -72.20 19.57 -33.77
C LEU A 141 -70.86 19.85 -34.44
N LEU A 142 -70.82 20.68 -35.49
CA LEU A 142 -69.58 21.09 -36.16
C LEU A 142 -68.63 21.80 -35.19
N GLN A 143 -69.14 22.72 -34.36
CA GLN A 143 -68.33 23.39 -33.35
C GLN A 143 -67.70 22.39 -32.36
N SER A 144 -68.49 21.42 -31.88
CA SER A 144 -68.00 20.37 -30.98
C SER A 144 -66.93 19.49 -31.64
N MET A 145 -67.10 19.19 -32.94
CA MET A 145 -66.18 18.39 -33.72
C MET A 145 -64.86 19.12 -33.98
N ILE A 146 -64.91 20.43 -34.27
CA ILE A 146 -63.69 21.26 -34.38
C ILE A 146 -62.96 21.32 -33.05
N THR A 147 -63.66 21.56 -31.94
CA THR A 147 -63.04 21.59 -30.61
C THR A 147 -62.37 20.26 -30.27
N TYR A 148 -63.04 19.13 -30.57
CA TYR A 148 -62.47 17.80 -30.38
C TYR A 148 -61.22 17.57 -31.24
N LEU A 149 -61.28 17.87 -32.54
CA LEU A 149 -60.14 17.70 -33.46
C LEU A 149 -58.96 18.59 -33.06
N LYS A 150 -59.23 19.83 -32.63
CA LYS A 150 -58.20 20.75 -32.16
C LYS A 150 -57.48 20.19 -30.94
N GLN A 151 -58.22 19.69 -29.96
CA GLN A 151 -57.64 19.05 -28.77
C GLN A 151 -56.80 17.81 -29.14
N GLN A 152 -57.27 16.98 -30.06
CA GLN A 152 -56.52 15.80 -30.53
C GLN A 152 -55.22 16.19 -31.26
N PHE A 153 -55.26 17.20 -32.12
CA PHE A 153 -54.08 17.67 -32.83
C PHE A 153 -53.08 18.37 -31.90
N GLU A 154 -53.55 19.15 -30.92
CA GLU A 154 -52.70 19.75 -29.88
C GLU A 154 -52.01 18.68 -29.03
N GLN A 155 -52.75 17.70 -28.52
CA GLN A 155 -52.17 16.58 -27.76
C GLN A 155 -51.12 15.82 -28.57
N ARG A 156 -51.42 15.51 -29.83
CA ARG A 156 -50.47 14.81 -30.70
C ARG A 156 -49.24 15.68 -31.00
N HIS A 157 -49.42 16.98 -31.19
CA HIS A 157 -48.32 17.93 -31.40
C HIS A 157 -47.40 17.99 -30.18
N GLU A 158 -47.96 18.06 -28.96
CA GLU A 158 -47.18 18.04 -27.71
C GLU A 158 -46.36 16.76 -27.56
N VAL A 159 -46.96 15.60 -27.82
CA VAL A 159 -46.26 14.30 -27.79
C VAL A 159 -45.11 14.27 -28.79
N LEU A 160 -45.32 14.78 -30.00
CA LEU A 160 -44.26 14.83 -31.02
C LEU A 160 -43.14 15.82 -30.67
N ILE A 161 -43.45 16.96 -30.06
CA ILE A 161 -42.43 17.91 -29.57
C ILE A 161 -41.58 17.25 -28.48
N GLU A 162 -42.19 16.55 -27.53
CA GLU A 162 -41.43 15.88 -26.47
C GLU A 162 -40.59 14.72 -27.02
N ALA A 163 -41.12 13.96 -27.99
CA ALA A 163 -40.35 12.94 -28.72
C ALA A 163 -39.15 13.55 -29.47
N GLN A 164 -39.35 14.68 -30.15
CA GLN A 164 -38.27 15.43 -30.82
C GLN A 164 -37.20 15.85 -29.81
N ARG A 165 -37.61 16.41 -28.67
CA ARG A 165 -36.71 16.85 -27.60
C ARG A 165 -35.89 15.69 -27.03
N CYS A 166 -36.53 14.56 -26.73
CA CYS A 166 -35.88 13.36 -26.22
C CYS A 166 -34.84 12.81 -27.23
N ARG A 167 -35.19 12.78 -28.53
CA ARG A 167 -34.25 12.41 -29.60
C ARG A 167 -33.06 13.36 -29.66
N ASP A 168 -33.28 14.66 -29.61
CA ASP A 168 -32.20 15.66 -29.74
C ASP A 168 -31.24 15.58 -28.54
N ILE A 169 -31.77 15.37 -27.32
CA ILE A 169 -30.96 15.11 -26.12
C ILE A 169 -30.14 13.83 -26.29
N TYR A 170 -30.76 12.73 -26.73
CA TYR A 170 -30.07 11.45 -26.97
C TYR A 170 -28.92 11.58 -27.98
N LEU A 171 -29.15 12.26 -29.11
CA LEU A 171 -28.13 12.45 -30.13
C LEU A 171 -26.98 13.34 -29.65
N ASN A 172 -27.28 14.36 -28.83
CA ASN A 172 -26.24 15.17 -28.21
C ASN A 172 -25.39 14.35 -27.23
N GLU A 173 -26.02 13.55 -26.37
CA GLU A 173 -25.30 12.68 -25.44
C GLU A 173 -24.48 11.61 -26.15
N CYS A 174 -24.96 11.07 -27.28
CA CYS A 174 -24.16 10.14 -28.10
C CYS A 174 -22.85 10.80 -28.56
N LYS A 175 -22.91 12.04 -29.05
CA LYS A 175 -21.71 12.80 -29.47
C LYS A 175 -20.76 13.05 -28.30
N LEU A 176 -21.29 13.46 -27.15
CA LEU A 176 -20.48 13.70 -25.95
C LEU A 176 -19.83 12.41 -25.43
N TYR A 177 -20.54 11.28 -25.51
CA TYR A 177 -20.00 9.98 -25.15
C TYR A 177 -18.92 9.53 -26.12
N GLU A 178 -19.10 9.68 -27.43
CA GLU A 178 -18.08 9.31 -28.41
C GLU A 178 -16.79 10.13 -28.27
N ALA A 179 -16.92 11.42 -27.93
CA ALA A 179 -15.77 12.26 -27.59
C ALA A 179 -15.06 11.76 -26.32
N ALA A 180 -15.82 11.43 -25.27
CA ALA A 180 -15.27 10.89 -24.02
C ALA A 180 -14.63 9.50 -24.22
N TYR A 181 -15.26 8.64 -25.01
CA TYR A 181 -14.76 7.32 -25.41
C TYR A 181 -13.41 7.44 -26.12
N SER A 182 -13.30 8.36 -27.09
CA SER A 182 -12.07 8.57 -27.84
C SER A 182 -10.93 9.01 -26.92
N LEU A 183 -11.21 9.94 -26.00
CA LEU A 183 -10.25 10.38 -24.98
C LEU A 183 -9.86 9.23 -24.03
N CYS A 184 -10.80 8.37 -23.64
CA CYS A 184 -10.52 7.19 -22.83
C CYS A 184 -9.56 6.24 -23.55
N MET A 185 -9.88 5.88 -24.80
CA MET A 185 -9.07 4.97 -25.60
C MET A 185 -7.66 5.52 -25.85
N GLU A 186 -7.54 6.83 -26.05
CA GLU A 186 -6.25 7.50 -26.12
C GLU A 186 -5.47 7.40 -24.81
N ARG A 187 -6.13 7.60 -23.66
CA ARG A 187 -5.48 7.43 -22.34
C ARG A 187 -5.07 6.00 -22.06
N LEU A 188 -5.91 5.02 -22.40
CA LEU A 188 -5.62 3.59 -22.22
C LEU A 188 -4.45 3.11 -23.10
N SER A 189 -4.24 3.75 -24.25
CA SER A 189 -3.15 3.42 -25.16
C SER A 189 -1.83 4.12 -24.81
N ARG A 190 -1.88 5.21 -24.04
CA ARG A 190 -0.68 5.89 -23.53
C ARG A 190 -0.08 5.13 -22.35
N SER A 191 1.25 5.14 -22.25
CA SER A 191 1.94 4.70 -21.05
C SER A 191 1.54 5.59 -19.88
N ILE A 192 1.22 4.97 -18.73
CA ILE A 192 0.92 5.68 -17.49
C ILE A 192 2.12 6.60 -17.15
N PRO A 193 1.89 7.87 -16.75
CA PRO A 193 2.96 8.76 -16.32
C PRO A 193 3.78 8.10 -15.20
N LEU A 194 5.11 8.20 -15.29
CA LEU A 194 6.03 7.52 -14.37
C LEU A 194 5.79 7.99 -12.93
N PRO A 195 5.29 7.12 -12.04
CA PRO A 195 5.09 7.50 -10.65
C PRO A 195 6.43 7.54 -9.93
N SER A 196 6.67 8.59 -9.15
CA SER A 196 7.88 8.72 -8.32
C SER A 196 7.75 7.92 -7.02
N THR A 197 6.53 7.74 -6.51
CA THR A 197 6.26 7.01 -5.26
C THR A 197 5.01 6.14 -5.37
N SER A 198 4.89 5.15 -4.49
CA SER A 198 3.70 4.28 -4.42
C SER A 198 2.44 5.07 -4.07
N ASP A 199 2.56 6.15 -3.30
CA ASP A 199 1.43 7.04 -2.99
C ASP A 199 1.01 7.92 -4.17
N GLU A 200 1.95 8.35 -5.00
CA GLU A 200 1.62 9.02 -6.26
C GLU A 200 0.89 8.07 -7.21
N TYR A 201 1.37 6.83 -7.32
CA TYR A 201 0.71 5.79 -8.11
C TYR A 201 -0.70 5.46 -7.58
N ALA A 202 -0.88 5.41 -6.25
CA ALA A 202 -2.18 5.22 -5.63
C ALA A 202 -3.16 6.36 -5.96
N ARG A 203 -2.68 7.61 -5.99
CA ARG A 203 -3.50 8.77 -6.39
C ARG A 203 -3.90 8.69 -7.86
N GLN A 204 -2.96 8.36 -8.76
CA GLN A 204 -3.27 8.17 -10.18
C GLN A 204 -4.30 7.05 -10.40
N LEU A 205 -4.18 5.94 -9.68
CA LEU A 205 -5.15 4.84 -9.73
C LEU A 205 -6.54 5.26 -9.23
N LEU A 206 -6.60 6.07 -8.17
CA LEU A 206 -7.87 6.61 -7.67
C LEU A 206 -8.53 7.54 -8.69
N GLU A 207 -7.75 8.43 -9.31
CA GLU A 207 -8.23 9.29 -10.40
C GLU A 207 -8.75 8.48 -11.59
N GLN A 208 -8.04 7.40 -11.94
CA GLN A 208 -8.48 6.47 -12.98
C GLN A 208 -9.81 5.80 -12.62
N LYS A 209 -9.98 5.31 -11.38
CA LYS A 209 -11.24 4.72 -10.93
C LYS A 209 -12.40 5.70 -10.99
N ASN A 210 -12.21 6.91 -10.49
CA ASN A 210 -13.22 7.97 -10.55
C ASN A 210 -13.62 8.27 -12.01
N TYR A 211 -12.66 8.26 -12.92
CA TYR A 211 -12.92 8.44 -14.34
C TYR A 211 -13.67 7.25 -14.98
N ASN A 212 -13.33 6.02 -14.59
CA ASN A 212 -14.06 4.81 -15.01
C ASN A 212 -15.53 4.87 -14.56
N GLU A 213 -15.79 5.30 -13.33
CA GLU A 213 -17.15 5.48 -12.79
C GLU A 213 -17.93 6.54 -13.57
N GLN A 214 -17.31 7.67 -13.90
CA GLN A 214 -17.94 8.70 -14.74
C GLN A 214 -18.30 8.17 -16.14
N MET A 215 -17.45 7.32 -16.72
CA MET A 215 -17.73 6.71 -18.02
C MET A 215 -18.88 5.70 -17.96
N ASP A 216 -18.94 4.91 -16.89
CA ASP A 216 -20.06 4.00 -16.66
C ASP A 216 -21.38 4.75 -16.46
N GLU A 217 -21.36 5.85 -15.70
CA GLU A 217 -22.54 6.69 -15.50
C GLU A 217 -23.04 7.29 -16.82
N LYS A 218 -22.14 7.80 -17.68
CA LYS A 218 -22.52 8.26 -19.03
C LYS A 218 -23.13 7.16 -19.88
N ARG A 219 -22.62 5.93 -19.80
CA ARG A 219 -23.20 4.76 -20.49
C ARG A 219 -24.63 4.49 -19.99
N ARG A 220 -24.84 4.46 -18.67
CA ARG A 220 -26.18 4.26 -18.09
C ARG A 220 -27.15 5.35 -18.51
N CYS A 221 -26.73 6.61 -18.47
CA CYS A 221 -27.52 7.74 -18.96
C CYS A 221 -27.93 7.56 -20.43
N LEU A 222 -27.02 7.12 -21.29
CA LEU A 222 -27.32 6.83 -22.70
C LEU A 222 -28.37 5.73 -22.87
N ASN A 223 -28.26 4.64 -22.11
CA ASN A 223 -29.23 3.54 -22.17
C ASN A 223 -30.62 4.00 -21.71
N ILE A 224 -30.70 4.77 -20.63
CA ILE A 224 -31.96 5.37 -20.14
C ILE A 224 -32.57 6.31 -21.19
N LEU A 225 -31.74 7.14 -21.84
CA LEU A 225 -32.21 8.05 -22.90
C LEU A 225 -32.71 7.27 -24.12
N TYR A 226 -32.01 6.20 -24.51
CA TYR A 226 -32.44 5.33 -25.61
C TYR A 226 -33.78 4.66 -25.31
N ASP A 227 -34.00 4.16 -24.09
CA ASP A 227 -35.25 3.54 -23.67
C ASP A 227 -36.44 4.51 -23.65
N LYS A 228 -36.19 5.81 -23.43
CA LYS A 228 -37.20 6.88 -23.48
C LYS A 228 -37.61 7.28 -24.90
N LEU A 229 -36.88 6.87 -25.93
CA LEU A 229 -37.23 7.18 -27.31
C LEU A 229 -38.51 6.42 -27.72
N ASP A 230 -39.30 7.03 -28.60
CA ASP A 230 -40.43 6.37 -29.24
C ASP A 230 -39.97 5.16 -30.08
N ARG A 231 -40.91 4.26 -30.39
CA ARG A 231 -40.61 2.97 -31.02
C ARG A 231 -39.95 3.15 -32.40
N GLU A 232 -40.45 4.09 -33.17
CA GLU A 232 -39.99 4.39 -34.52
C GLU A 232 -38.57 4.96 -34.47
N THR A 233 -38.31 5.93 -33.60
CA THR A 233 -36.98 6.52 -33.39
C THR A 233 -35.97 5.48 -32.88
N ARG A 234 -36.36 4.60 -31.92
CA ARG A 234 -35.49 3.50 -31.48
C ARG A 234 -35.12 2.57 -32.62
N THR A 235 -36.07 2.21 -33.47
CA THR A 235 -35.83 1.33 -34.62
C THR A 235 -34.82 1.94 -35.58
N ARG A 236 -34.92 3.26 -35.83
CA ARG A 236 -33.98 3.98 -36.71
C ARG A 236 -32.56 4.03 -36.16
N TYR A 237 -32.40 4.26 -34.85
CA TYR A 237 -31.09 4.39 -34.21
C TYR A 237 -30.56 3.08 -33.59
N PHE A 238 -31.29 1.97 -33.74
CA PHE A 238 -30.94 0.67 -33.14
C PHE A 238 -29.51 0.25 -33.43
N LYS A 239 -29.10 0.31 -34.70
CA LYS A 239 -27.75 -0.08 -35.10
C LYS A 239 -26.67 0.80 -34.45
N GLN A 240 -26.86 2.13 -34.48
CA GLN A 240 -25.92 3.07 -33.88
C GLN A 240 -25.79 2.84 -32.36
N HIS A 241 -26.91 2.66 -31.67
CA HIS A 241 -26.93 2.40 -30.23
C HIS A 241 -26.22 1.09 -29.90
N HIS A 242 -26.54 0.02 -30.62
CA HIS A 242 -25.92 -1.29 -30.43
C HIS A 242 -24.40 -1.27 -30.67
N ASP A 243 -23.95 -0.58 -31.73
CA ASP A 243 -22.52 -0.42 -32.02
C ASP A 243 -21.80 0.40 -30.93
N LEU A 244 -22.48 1.40 -30.34
CA LEU A 244 -21.94 2.20 -29.24
C LEU A 244 -21.90 1.40 -27.93
N GLU A 245 -22.95 0.63 -27.62
CA GLU A 245 -23.03 -0.26 -26.47
C GLU A 245 -21.93 -1.32 -26.51
N LYS A 246 -21.74 -1.98 -27.66
CA LYS A 246 -20.66 -2.96 -27.84
C LYS A 246 -19.29 -2.35 -27.57
N ARG A 247 -18.98 -1.20 -28.20
CA ARG A 247 -17.72 -0.47 -27.97
C ARG A 247 -17.57 -0.05 -26.50
N SER A 248 -18.66 0.33 -25.86
CA SER A 248 -18.72 0.72 -24.45
C SER A 248 -18.34 -0.43 -23.52
N ASN A 249 -18.87 -1.63 -23.79
CA ASN A 249 -18.54 -2.83 -23.03
C ASN A 249 -17.06 -3.22 -23.23
N ASP A 250 -16.56 -3.19 -24.47
CA ASP A 250 -15.14 -3.44 -24.76
C ASP A 250 -14.22 -2.45 -24.02
N LEU A 251 -14.63 -1.17 -23.92
CA LEU A 251 -13.90 -0.16 -23.16
C LEU A 251 -13.93 -0.45 -21.66
N GLN A 252 -15.11 -0.81 -21.12
CA GLN A 252 -15.26 -1.15 -19.70
C GLN A 252 -14.35 -2.33 -19.31
N ASP A 253 -14.32 -3.38 -20.13
CA ASP A 253 -13.46 -4.54 -19.89
C ASP A 253 -11.98 -4.17 -19.85
N LYS A 254 -11.53 -3.32 -20.79
CA LYS A 254 -10.15 -2.81 -20.80
C LYS A 254 -9.84 -1.96 -19.58
N MET A 255 -10.76 -1.08 -19.18
CA MET A 255 -10.62 -0.25 -17.99
C MET A 255 -10.50 -1.11 -16.73
N ILE A 256 -11.36 -2.12 -16.58
CA ILE A 256 -11.34 -3.05 -15.45
C ILE A 256 -10.02 -3.83 -15.40
N GLN A 257 -9.58 -4.38 -16.53
CA GLN A 257 -8.30 -5.12 -16.62
C GLN A 257 -7.12 -4.23 -16.22
N GLN A 258 -7.09 -2.98 -16.68
CA GLN A 258 -6.03 -2.04 -16.29
C GLN A 258 -6.11 -1.70 -14.81
N THR A 259 -7.30 -1.47 -14.25
CA THR A 259 -7.48 -1.20 -12.81
C THR A 259 -6.98 -2.38 -11.97
N ILE A 260 -7.36 -3.62 -12.29
CA ILE A 260 -6.91 -4.82 -11.59
C ILE A 260 -5.38 -4.95 -11.65
N ARG A 261 -4.79 -4.74 -12.84
CA ARG A 261 -3.34 -4.80 -13.03
C ARG A 261 -2.63 -3.72 -12.20
N SER A 262 -3.13 -2.49 -12.20
CA SER A 262 -2.56 -1.39 -11.43
C SER A 262 -2.68 -1.61 -9.92
N GLU A 263 -3.81 -2.15 -9.43
CA GLU A 263 -3.97 -2.53 -8.02
C GLU A 263 -2.98 -3.60 -7.59
N TYR A 264 -2.80 -4.63 -8.43
CA TYR A 264 -1.83 -5.69 -8.19
C TYR A 264 -0.42 -5.13 -8.06
N PHE A 265 0.00 -4.27 -8.98
CA PHE A 265 1.32 -3.65 -8.91
C PHE A 265 1.49 -2.73 -7.70
N LEU A 266 0.47 -1.93 -7.35
CA LEU A 266 0.52 -1.07 -6.18
C LEU A 266 0.69 -1.88 -4.89
N ARG A 267 -0.04 -3.00 -4.77
CA ARG A 267 0.07 -3.90 -3.62
C ARG A 267 1.49 -4.46 -3.49
N ILE A 268 2.03 -4.97 -4.61
CA ILE A 268 3.38 -5.53 -4.66
C ILE A 268 4.44 -4.48 -4.36
N TRP A 269 4.29 -3.27 -4.91
CA TRP A 269 5.22 -2.17 -4.62
C TRP A 269 5.24 -1.86 -3.12
N LYS A 270 4.08 -1.74 -2.47
CA LYS A 270 4.01 -1.51 -1.02
C LYS A 270 4.63 -2.65 -0.22
N GLU A 271 4.40 -3.89 -0.62
CA GLU A 271 5.03 -5.06 0.01
C GLU A 271 6.56 -5.02 -0.10
N TYR A 272 7.09 -4.68 -1.27
CA TYR A 272 8.54 -4.55 -1.47
C TYR A 272 9.12 -3.40 -0.66
N GLN A 273 8.41 -2.28 -0.51
CA GLN A 273 8.85 -1.18 0.35
C GLN A 273 8.91 -1.59 1.82
N ILE A 274 7.94 -2.35 2.31
CA ILE A 274 7.93 -2.87 3.68
C ILE A 274 9.14 -3.77 3.90
N ARG A 275 9.33 -4.77 3.03
CA ARG A 275 10.48 -5.70 3.12
C ARG A 275 11.82 -4.97 3.01
N LEU A 276 11.93 -3.98 2.13
CA LEU A 276 13.13 -3.17 2.00
C LEU A 276 13.42 -2.37 3.28
N ASN A 277 12.40 -1.76 3.87
CA ASN A 277 12.52 -1.05 5.15
C ASN A 277 12.92 -1.99 6.29
N ASP A 278 12.38 -3.21 6.33
CA ASP A 278 12.77 -4.22 7.31
C ASP A 278 14.25 -4.59 7.18
N ILE A 279 14.75 -4.79 5.95
CA ILE A 279 16.19 -5.01 5.70
C ILE A 279 17.01 -3.79 6.14
N ILE A 280 16.58 -2.57 5.83
CA ILE A 280 17.24 -1.34 6.26
C ILE A 280 17.34 -1.28 7.79
N HIS A 281 16.24 -1.59 8.50
CA HIS A 281 16.23 -1.64 9.96
C HIS A 281 17.20 -2.69 10.50
N GLN A 282 17.20 -3.90 9.93
CA GLN A 282 18.12 -4.96 10.33
C GLN A 282 19.59 -4.55 10.11
N LEU A 283 19.92 -3.91 8.98
CA LEU A 283 21.27 -3.43 8.69
C LEU A 283 21.69 -2.30 9.63
N ASN A 284 20.80 -1.34 9.91
CA ASN A 284 21.05 -0.27 10.86
C ASN A 284 21.29 -0.82 12.29
N ASP A 285 20.57 -1.87 12.68
CA ASP A 285 20.75 -2.51 13.98
C ASP A 285 22.06 -3.29 14.06
N ILE A 286 22.49 -3.93 12.97
CA ILE A 286 23.83 -4.53 12.86
C ILE A 286 24.90 -3.43 12.98
N GLU A 287 24.75 -2.33 12.26
CA GLU A 287 25.72 -1.23 12.27
C GLU A 287 25.85 -0.57 13.65
N LYS A 288 24.74 -0.41 14.39
CA LYS A 288 24.77 0.10 15.78
C LYS A 288 25.47 -0.82 16.75
N GLN A 289 25.49 -2.14 16.49
CA GLN A 289 26.15 -3.13 17.34
C GLN A 289 27.66 -3.24 17.08
N LEU A 290 28.16 -2.62 16.01
CA LEU A 290 29.59 -2.64 15.71
C LEU A 290 30.38 -1.88 16.79
N PRO A 291 31.46 -2.47 17.35
CA PRO A 291 32.32 -1.79 18.28
C PRO A 291 32.88 -0.50 17.67
N LEU A 292 32.67 0.64 18.33
CA LEU A 292 33.26 1.90 17.90
C LEU A 292 34.79 1.80 17.98
N ASN A 293 35.48 1.98 16.86
CA ASN A 293 36.95 1.90 16.68
C ASN A 293 37.79 2.86 17.56
N LYS A 294 37.21 3.50 18.58
CA LYS A 294 37.85 4.58 19.35
C LYS A 294 38.63 4.09 20.57
N ARG A 295 38.51 2.83 20.99
CA ARG A 295 39.23 2.28 22.16
C ARG A 295 39.81 0.91 21.85
N LEU A 296 41.02 0.67 22.37
CA LEU A 296 41.64 -0.66 22.33
C LEU A 296 40.78 -1.65 23.12
N ILE A 297 40.63 -2.85 22.59
CA ILE A 297 39.86 -3.93 23.23
C ILE A 297 40.74 -4.59 24.29
N GLN A 298 40.24 -4.71 25.52
CA GLN A 298 40.99 -5.37 26.58
C GLN A 298 41.22 -6.85 26.24
N PHE A 299 42.38 -7.41 26.61
CA PHE A 299 42.70 -8.82 26.33
C PHE A 299 41.60 -9.81 26.76
N GLN A 300 40.97 -9.56 27.91
CA GLN A 300 39.88 -10.40 28.42
C GLN A 300 38.64 -10.39 27.53
N GLN A 301 38.42 -9.32 26.76
CA GLN A 301 37.26 -9.11 25.92
C GLN A 301 37.42 -9.64 24.48
N ILE A 302 38.63 -10.08 24.09
CA ILE A 302 38.91 -10.59 22.73
C ILE A 302 37.91 -11.69 22.33
N GLN A 303 37.64 -12.62 23.24
CA GLN A 303 36.72 -13.74 23.00
C GLN A 303 35.26 -13.27 22.88
N SER A 304 34.80 -12.36 23.74
CA SER A 304 33.44 -11.80 23.63
C SER A 304 33.25 -11.00 22.34
N THR A 305 34.27 -10.23 21.92
CA THR A 305 34.23 -9.49 20.65
C THR A 305 34.22 -10.44 19.45
N PHE A 306 34.99 -11.53 19.48
CA PHE A 306 34.92 -12.55 18.44
C PHE A 306 33.52 -13.20 18.35
N ILE A 307 32.91 -13.52 19.49
CA ILE A 307 31.54 -14.07 19.52
C ILE A 307 30.54 -13.08 18.92
N LEU A 308 30.65 -11.78 19.23
CA LEU A 308 29.83 -10.74 18.63
C LEU A 308 29.96 -10.73 17.10
N TYR A 309 31.19 -10.66 16.57
CA TYR A 309 31.39 -10.67 15.11
C TYR A 309 30.92 -11.97 14.44
N LYS A 310 31.00 -13.11 15.15
CA LYS A 310 30.44 -14.38 14.69
C LYS A 310 28.92 -14.32 14.55
N ASP A 311 28.23 -13.75 15.53
CA ASP A 311 26.78 -13.55 15.51
C ASP A 311 26.34 -12.56 14.42
N LEU A 312 27.00 -11.41 14.32
CA LEU A 312 26.73 -10.42 13.26
C LEU A 312 26.93 -11.03 11.86
N LYS A 313 27.98 -11.84 11.67
CA LYS A 313 28.20 -12.57 10.41
C LYS A 313 27.08 -13.56 10.11
N GLN A 314 26.57 -14.28 11.11
CA GLN A 314 25.44 -15.19 10.93
C GLN A 314 24.16 -14.45 10.54
N ARG A 315 23.89 -13.29 11.15
CA ARG A 315 22.75 -12.45 10.77
C ARG A 315 22.84 -11.95 9.33
N LEU A 316 24.01 -11.53 8.87
CA LEU A 316 24.20 -11.12 7.48
C LEU A 316 23.94 -12.25 6.47
N ILE A 317 24.30 -13.49 6.81
CA ILE A 317 24.04 -14.67 5.96
C ILE A 317 22.52 -14.89 5.76
N LEU A 318 21.69 -14.51 6.72
CA LEU A 318 20.23 -14.60 6.60
C LEU A 318 19.65 -13.46 5.74
N ILE A 319 20.23 -12.26 5.80
CA ILE A 319 19.77 -11.08 5.06
C ILE A 319 20.12 -11.17 3.56
N GLU A 320 21.30 -11.70 3.22
CA GLU A 320 21.79 -11.78 1.84
C GLU A 320 20.81 -12.42 0.84
N PRO A 321 20.26 -13.63 1.07
CA PRO A 321 19.34 -14.26 0.12
C PRO A 321 18.04 -13.46 -0.03
N GLU A 322 17.52 -12.87 1.05
CA GLU A 322 16.32 -12.04 1.00
C GLU A 322 16.55 -10.77 0.18
N LEU A 323 17.69 -10.11 0.37
CA LEU A 323 18.07 -8.91 -0.37
C LEU A 323 18.25 -9.19 -1.87
N LEU A 324 18.85 -10.33 -2.22
CA LEU A 324 19.01 -10.75 -3.62
C LEU A 324 17.65 -11.04 -4.27
N HIS A 325 16.78 -11.80 -3.60
CA HIS A 325 15.43 -12.09 -4.08
C HIS A 325 14.60 -10.81 -4.27
N LEU A 326 14.61 -9.94 -3.25
CA LEU A 326 13.89 -8.67 -3.28
C LEU A 326 14.42 -7.76 -4.40
N ASN A 327 15.74 -7.78 -4.66
CA ASN A 327 16.31 -7.04 -5.77
C ASN A 327 15.77 -7.53 -7.13
N ASP A 328 15.68 -8.84 -7.37
CA ASP A 328 15.18 -9.38 -8.64
C ASP A 328 13.69 -9.08 -8.85
N GLU A 329 12.92 -9.18 -7.77
CA GLU A 329 11.51 -8.79 -7.69
C GLU A 329 11.31 -7.29 -8.01
N ILE A 330 12.11 -6.42 -7.39
CA ILE A 330 12.10 -4.97 -7.65
C ILE A 330 12.51 -4.67 -9.08
N GLN A 331 13.55 -5.33 -9.63
CA GLN A 331 13.94 -5.11 -11.03
C GLN A 331 12.81 -5.49 -12.00
N THR A 332 12.06 -6.56 -11.69
CA THR A 332 10.90 -6.97 -12.49
C THR A 332 9.79 -5.92 -12.44
N LEU A 333 9.45 -5.41 -11.26
CA LEU A 333 8.47 -4.33 -11.10
C LEU A 333 8.93 -3.04 -11.80
N CYS A 334 10.21 -2.69 -11.70
CA CYS A 334 10.79 -1.52 -12.36
C CYS A 334 10.80 -1.65 -13.89
N ARG A 335 10.82 -2.85 -14.48
CA ARG A 335 10.65 -3.02 -15.94
C ARG A 335 9.22 -2.72 -16.38
N GLU A 336 8.24 -3.08 -15.55
CA GLU A 336 6.82 -2.90 -15.85
C GLU A 336 6.34 -1.47 -15.61
N LEU A 337 6.77 -0.84 -14.51
CA LEU A 337 6.31 0.49 -14.09
C LEU A 337 7.33 1.61 -14.26
N ASN A 338 8.59 1.27 -14.57
CA ASN A 338 9.70 2.22 -14.69
C ASN A 338 9.86 3.14 -13.46
N VAL A 339 9.77 2.53 -12.27
CA VAL A 339 9.94 3.18 -10.97
C VAL A 339 11.43 3.37 -10.66
N ILE A 340 11.94 4.57 -10.88
CA ILE A 340 13.37 4.88 -10.68
C ILE A 340 13.75 4.98 -9.20
N SER A 341 12.86 5.51 -8.36
CA SER A 341 13.10 5.70 -6.92
C SER A 341 13.39 4.38 -6.22
N LEU A 342 12.48 3.41 -6.32
CA LEU A 342 12.63 2.09 -5.71
C LEU A 342 13.89 1.36 -6.19
N LYS A 343 14.25 1.54 -7.46
CA LYS A 343 15.49 0.99 -8.04
C LYS A 343 16.74 1.60 -7.39
N ASN A 344 16.74 2.89 -7.12
CA ASN A 344 17.84 3.57 -6.44
C ASN A 344 17.91 3.15 -4.97
N ASP A 345 16.75 3.04 -4.31
CA ASP A 345 16.68 2.63 -2.90
C ASP A 345 17.27 1.23 -2.68
N ILE A 346 16.87 0.24 -3.50
CA ILE A 346 17.43 -1.12 -3.40
C ILE A 346 18.94 -1.14 -3.69
N GLN A 347 19.41 -0.32 -4.64
CA GLN A 347 20.83 -0.24 -4.97
C GLN A 347 21.64 0.34 -3.79
N HIS A 348 21.13 1.40 -3.15
CA HIS A 348 21.75 1.96 -1.95
C HIS A 348 21.79 0.94 -0.80
N VAL A 349 20.71 0.17 -0.60
CA VAL A 349 20.69 -0.90 0.43
C VAL A 349 21.72 -1.99 0.12
N LYS A 350 21.88 -2.39 -1.14
CA LYS A 350 22.93 -3.34 -1.56
C LYS A 350 24.33 -2.82 -1.30
N GLU A 351 24.60 -1.57 -1.64
CA GLU A 351 25.89 -0.93 -1.37
C GLU A 351 26.17 -0.88 0.13
N ASN A 352 25.17 -0.52 0.93
CA ASN A 352 25.30 -0.51 2.38
C ASN A 352 25.54 -1.92 2.97
N PHE A 353 24.79 -2.92 2.49
CA PHE A 353 24.99 -4.32 2.85
C PHE A 353 26.44 -4.76 2.55
N HIS A 354 26.95 -4.50 1.34
CA HIS A 354 28.31 -4.89 0.98
C HIS A 354 29.37 -4.19 1.83
N ARG A 355 29.19 -2.90 2.15
CA ARG A 355 30.07 -2.16 3.06
C ARG A 355 30.12 -2.81 4.44
N ILE A 356 28.96 -3.04 5.05
CA ILE A 356 28.83 -3.65 6.38
C ILE A 356 29.38 -5.08 6.39
N ALA A 357 29.06 -5.88 5.36
CA ALA A 357 29.53 -7.25 5.24
C ALA A 357 31.05 -7.35 5.05
N SER A 358 31.65 -6.42 4.31
CA SER A 358 33.09 -6.35 4.14
C SER A 358 33.79 -6.02 5.45
N ASP A 359 33.31 -5.01 6.18
CA ASP A 359 33.88 -4.62 7.48
C ASP A 359 33.77 -5.76 8.51
N ILE A 360 32.59 -6.36 8.65
CA ILE A 360 32.38 -7.52 9.54
C ILE A 360 33.29 -8.69 9.16
N ARG A 361 33.46 -8.98 7.87
CA ARG A 361 34.33 -10.08 7.41
C ARG A 361 35.79 -9.86 7.81
N GLU A 362 36.33 -8.68 7.52
CA GLU A 362 37.71 -8.31 7.84
C GLU A 362 37.97 -8.37 9.36
N LYS A 363 37.06 -7.79 10.15
CA LYS A 363 37.17 -7.80 11.61
C LYS A 363 36.99 -9.19 12.19
N PHE A 364 36.05 -9.98 11.67
CA PHE A 364 35.85 -11.37 12.09
C PHE A 364 37.12 -12.21 11.89
N ASP A 365 37.75 -12.14 10.73
CA ASP A 365 38.96 -12.91 10.44
C ASP A 365 40.12 -12.47 11.34
N SER A 366 40.27 -11.17 11.57
CA SER A 366 41.25 -10.60 12.50
C SER A 366 41.03 -11.09 13.94
N HIS A 367 39.78 -11.04 14.43
CA HIS A 367 39.41 -11.50 15.78
C HIS A 367 39.50 -13.02 15.94
N LYS A 368 39.27 -13.80 14.87
CA LYS A 368 39.45 -15.25 14.88
C LYS A 368 40.90 -15.65 15.16
N VAL A 369 41.84 -14.99 14.47
CA VAL A 369 43.27 -15.21 14.70
C VAL A 369 43.67 -14.74 16.10
N ALA A 370 43.25 -13.53 16.49
CA ALA A 370 43.53 -13.00 17.82
C ALA A 370 42.99 -13.87 18.95
N THR A 371 41.80 -14.46 18.80
CA THR A 371 41.22 -15.40 19.79
C THR A 371 42.08 -16.66 19.92
N THR A 372 42.59 -17.17 18.80
CA THR A 372 43.49 -18.33 18.81
C THR A 372 44.78 -18.02 19.57
N LEU A 373 45.42 -16.89 19.23
CA LEU A 373 46.62 -16.40 19.93
C LEU A 373 46.35 -16.16 21.43
N ALA A 374 45.22 -15.55 21.78
CA ALA A 374 44.86 -15.26 23.16
C ALA A 374 44.68 -16.55 23.98
N ASN A 375 44.08 -17.60 23.39
CA ASN A 375 43.94 -18.90 24.05
C ASN A 375 45.29 -19.58 24.27
N ASP A 376 46.19 -19.53 23.29
CA ASP A 376 47.55 -20.07 23.44
C ASP A 376 48.35 -19.32 24.50
N ILE A 377 48.25 -17.98 24.55
CA ILE A 377 48.86 -17.15 25.59
C ILE A 377 48.30 -17.53 26.97
N LYS A 378 46.97 -17.61 27.13
CA LYS A 378 46.33 -18.01 28.39
C LYS A 378 46.80 -19.38 28.85
N ARG A 379 46.89 -20.36 27.93
CA ARG A 379 47.40 -21.70 28.22
C ARG A 379 48.84 -21.65 28.70
N ASN A 380 49.71 -20.93 28.00
CA ASN A 380 51.12 -20.83 28.38
C ASN A 380 51.29 -20.11 29.73
N LEU A 381 50.54 -19.04 29.99
CA LEU A 381 50.58 -18.35 31.28
C LEU A 381 50.15 -19.27 32.43
N ALA A 382 49.12 -20.09 32.24
CA ALA A 382 48.70 -21.08 33.24
C ALA A 382 49.79 -22.14 33.51
N ILE A 383 50.46 -22.63 32.46
CA ILE A 383 51.59 -23.57 32.60
C ILE A 383 52.76 -22.91 33.34
N LEU A 384 53.09 -21.66 33.00
CA LEU A 384 54.15 -20.90 33.67
C LEU A 384 53.83 -20.71 35.16
N GLU A 385 52.60 -20.33 35.48
CA GLU A 385 52.15 -20.13 36.86
C GLU A 385 52.22 -21.41 37.69
N ASP A 386 51.67 -22.51 37.18
CA ASP A 386 51.68 -23.81 37.85
C ASP A 386 53.12 -24.35 38.03
N THR A 387 53.92 -24.32 36.97
CA THR A 387 55.29 -24.86 37.00
C THR A 387 56.19 -24.03 37.92
N LEU A 388 56.10 -22.70 37.88
CA LEU A 388 56.87 -21.84 38.79
C LEU A 388 56.40 -22.01 40.25
N GLY A 389 55.10 -22.19 40.47
CA GLY A 389 54.55 -22.50 41.80
C GLY A 389 55.08 -23.83 42.35
N GLN A 390 55.07 -24.89 41.54
CA GLN A 390 55.63 -26.20 41.90
C GLN A 390 57.13 -26.11 42.19
N CYS A 391 57.91 -25.49 41.30
CA CYS A 391 59.35 -25.33 41.48
C CYS A 391 59.68 -24.49 42.73
N SER A 392 58.88 -23.47 43.06
CA SER A 392 59.04 -22.67 44.27
C SER A 392 58.72 -23.43 45.56
N ASN A 393 57.81 -24.40 45.51
CA ASN A 393 57.50 -25.24 46.67
C ASN A 393 58.59 -26.32 46.85
N GLU A 394 59.07 -26.88 45.75
CA GLU A 394 60.09 -27.93 45.75
C GLU A 394 61.51 -27.40 45.99
N SER A 395 61.78 -26.12 45.73
CA SER A 395 63.07 -25.48 46.04
C SER A 395 63.33 -25.35 47.54
N GLN A 396 62.30 -25.51 48.38
CA GLN A 396 62.43 -25.52 49.84
C GLN A 396 63.25 -26.73 50.30
N THR A 397 64.51 -26.47 50.63
CA THR A 397 65.49 -27.51 50.91
C THR A 397 65.80 -27.58 52.40
N ARG A 398 65.91 -28.81 52.93
CA ARG A 398 66.49 -29.09 54.26
C ARG A 398 67.98 -29.39 54.11
N TYR A 399 68.80 -28.68 54.88
CA TYR A 399 70.26 -28.78 54.83
C TYR A 399 70.84 -29.69 55.91
N ASP A 400 69.99 -30.15 56.82
CA ASP A 400 70.28 -31.08 57.91
C ASP A 400 69.86 -32.49 57.49
N GLY A 401 70.85 -33.36 57.28
CA GLY A 401 70.61 -34.74 56.88
C GLY A 401 71.91 -35.50 56.70
N ASN A 402 71.81 -36.83 56.65
CA ASN A 402 72.95 -37.68 56.29
C ASN A 402 73.31 -37.52 54.80
N VAL A 403 74.47 -38.02 54.38
CA VAL A 403 74.94 -37.88 52.97
C VAL A 403 73.93 -38.44 51.95
N SER A 404 73.18 -39.50 52.30
CA SER A 404 72.18 -40.08 51.40
C SER A 404 70.99 -39.14 51.22
N GLU A 405 70.49 -38.54 52.31
CA GLU A 405 69.39 -37.58 52.27
C GLU A 405 69.77 -36.31 51.51
N LEU A 406 70.99 -35.79 51.72
CA LEU A 406 71.49 -34.63 50.98
C LEU A 406 71.66 -34.91 49.48
N LYS A 407 72.05 -36.13 49.10
CA LYS A 407 72.09 -36.55 47.68
C LYS A 407 70.69 -36.59 47.05
N ILE A 408 69.70 -37.11 47.76
CA ILE A 408 68.30 -37.10 47.28
C ILE A 408 67.80 -35.67 47.11
N GLN A 409 68.13 -34.76 48.03
CA GLN A 409 67.78 -33.34 47.89
C GLN A 409 68.50 -32.69 46.70
N LEU A 410 69.75 -33.06 46.45
CA LEU A 410 70.51 -32.56 45.30
C LEU A 410 69.90 -33.04 43.98
N GLU A 411 69.55 -34.32 43.85
CA GLU A 411 68.86 -34.85 42.67
C GLU A 411 67.54 -34.12 42.41
N LYS A 412 66.75 -33.86 43.47
CA LYS A 412 65.54 -33.04 43.36
C LYS A 412 65.82 -31.62 42.87
N MET A 413 66.90 -30.98 43.34
CA MET A 413 67.29 -29.64 42.86
C MET A 413 67.67 -29.65 41.38
N MET A 414 68.39 -30.67 40.92
CA MET A 414 68.70 -30.85 39.49
C MET A 414 67.44 -31.07 38.64
N ASP A 415 66.46 -31.82 39.15
CA ASP A 415 65.17 -32.00 38.48
C ASP A 415 64.33 -30.71 38.43
N VAL A 416 64.42 -29.86 39.47
CA VAL A 416 63.83 -28.51 39.47
C VAL A 416 64.55 -27.62 38.45
N GLU A 417 65.88 -27.62 38.41
CA GLU A 417 66.68 -26.85 37.44
C GLU A 417 66.29 -27.18 35.99
N LYS A 418 66.22 -28.48 35.65
CA LYS A 418 65.80 -28.94 34.33
C LYS A 418 64.39 -28.47 33.95
N ARG A 419 63.45 -28.44 34.91
CA ARG A 419 62.11 -27.87 34.68
C ARG A 419 62.14 -26.36 34.47
N LEU A 420 63.00 -25.64 35.18
CA LEU A 420 63.21 -24.19 34.98
C LEU A 420 63.84 -23.85 33.63
N GLU A 421 64.62 -24.75 33.04
CA GLU A 421 65.10 -24.62 31.66
C GLU A 421 63.96 -24.77 30.65
N ASN A 422 63.10 -25.79 30.81
CA ASN A 422 61.93 -25.98 29.93
C ASN A 422 60.94 -24.79 29.99
N ILE A 423 60.85 -24.11 31.15
CA ILE A 423 60.06 -22.87 31.30
C ILE A 423 60.56 -21.74 30.38
N ALA A 424 61.87 -21.67 30.11
CA ALA A 424 62.46 -20.63 29.26
C ALA A 424 61.86 -20.64 27.85
N ASP A 425 61.66 -21.83 27.29
CA ASP A 425 61.08 -22.02 25.96
C ASP A 425 59.61 -21.59 25.93
N ILE A 426 58.84 -21.92 26.96
CA ILE A 426 57.43 -21.53 27.09
C ILE A 426 57.31 -20.00 27.22
N TYR A 427 58.18 -19.38 28.01
CA TYR A 427 58.24 -17.93 28.17
C TYR A 427 58.58 -17.22 26.85
N SER A 428 59.61 -17.68 26.14
CA SER A 428 60.02 -17.16 24.82
C SER A 428 58.92 -17.29 23.77
N ASN A 429 58.25 -18.45 23.72
CA ASN A 429 57.09 -18.66 22.86
C ASN A 429 55.94 -17.70 23.19
N THR A 430 55.66 -17.49 24.48
CA THR A 430 54.58 -16.57 24.92
C THR A 430 54.87 -15.12 24.52
N ILE A 431 56.11 -14.66 24.66
CA ILE A 431 56.53 -13.33 24.16
C ILE A 431 56.30 -13.23 22.65
N THR A 432 56.65 -14.28 21.90
CA THR A 432 56.48 -14.30 20.44
C THR A 432 55.00 -14.21 20.05
N LEU A 433 54.12 -14.92 20.75
CA LEU A 433 52.68 -14.85 20.55
C LEU A 433 52.12 -13.46 20.89
N ILE A 434 52.59 -12.82 21.97
CA ILE A 434 52.19 -11.46 22.34
C ILE A 434 52.65 -10.46 21.28
N LYS A 435 53.90 -10.51 20.83
CA LYS A 435 54.40 -9.64 19.75
C LYS A 435 53.54 -9.76 18.50
N ARG A 436 53.14 -10.99 18.13
CA ARG A 436 52.20 -11.24 17.02
C ARG A 436 50.80 -10.69 17.29
N LEU A 437 50.34 -10.64 18.54
CA LEU A 437 49.07 -10.02 18.89
C LEU A 437 49.15 -8.49 18.87
N THR A 438 50.31 -7.92 19.24
CA THR A 438 50.59 -6.48 19.21
C THR A 438 50.56 -5.92 17.79
N THR A 439 50.97 -6.68 16.77
CA THR A 439 50.96 -6.21 15.36
C THR A 439 49.56 -5.82 14.86
N TYR A 440 48.50 -6.27 15.52
CA TYR A 440 47.14 -5.90 15.16
C TYR A 440 46.77 -4.49 15.63
N ASN A 441 47.46 -3.87 16.60
CA ASN A 441 47.15 -2.54 17.15
C ASN A 441 45.69 -2.33 17.60
N LEU A 442 44.96 -3.42 17.88
CA LEU A 442 43.53 -3.39 18.26
C LEU A 442 43.31 -3.69 19.74
N TYR A 443 44.34 -4.18 20.44
CA TYR A 443 44.21 -4.78 21.76
C TYR A 443 45.06 -4.08 22.80
N ASP A 444 44.50 -3.92 23.99
CA ASP A 444 45.24 -3.49 25.18
C ASP A 444 45.86 -4.72 25.85
N LEU A 445 47.20 -4.77 25.81
CA LEU A 445 48.02 -5.89 26.28
C LEU A 445 48.79 -5.57 27.58
N GLN A 446 48.63 -4.36 28.14
CA GLN A 446 49.41 -3.89 29.30
C GLN A 446 49.31 -4.85 30.50
N SER A 447 48.12 -5.38 30.76
CA SER A 447 47.91 -6.33 31.86
C SER A 447 48.68 -7.64 31.70
N ILE A 448 48.86 -8.13 30.47
CA ILE A 448 49.62 -9.36 30.21
C ILE A 448 51.12 -9.07 30.25
N GLU A 449 51.55 -7.95 29.69
CA GLU A 449 52.95 -7.53 29.71
C GLU A 449 53.44 -7.42 31.16
N ALA A 450 52.65 -6.80 32.04
CA ALA A 450 52.94 -6.74 33.47
C ALA A 450 52.96 -8.13 34.15
N ASN A 451 52.04 -9.03 33.78
CA ASN A 451 52.04 -10.40 34.31
C ASN A 451 53.29 -11.18 33.87
N LEU A 452 53.72 -11.03 32.63
CA LEU A 452 54.95 -11.67 32.13
C LEU A 452 56.20 -11.12 32.79
N GLU A 453 56.27 -9.81 33.04
CA GLU A 453 57.38 -9.21 33.77
C GLU A 453 57.47 -9.78 35.20
N ASN A 454 56.33 -9.95 35.87
CA ASN A 454 56.26 -10.63 37.17
C ASN A 454 56.74 -12.10 37.08
N PHE A 455 56.29 -12.85 36.08
CA PHE A 455 56.78 -14.23 35.85
C PHE A 455 58.28 -14.28 35.58
N HIS A 456 58.81 -13.32 34.83
CA HIS A 456 60.23 -13.22 34.54
C HIS A 456 61.05 -13.00 35.82
N HIS A 457 60.62 -12.07 36.69
CA HIS A 457 61.25 -11.84 37.98
C HIS A 457 61.21 -13.08 38.88
N LYS A 458 60.05 -13.75 38.98
CA LYS A 458 59.90 -14.99 39.75
C LYS A 458 60.82 -16.09 39.23
N TRP A 459 60.89 -16.26 37.92
CA TRP A 459 61.73 -17.27 37.27
C TRP A 459 63.23 -17.01 37.53
N ILE A 460 63.70 -15.77 37.37
CA ILE A 460 65.10 -15.41 37.66
C ILE A 460 65.44 -15.63 39.14
N SER A 461 64.55 -15.18 40.04
CA SER A 461 64.74 -15.34 41.50
C SER A 461 64.86 -16.83 41.86
N LEU A 462 63.95 -17.64 41.34
CA LEU A 462 63.91 -19.07 41.63
C LEU A 462 65.11 -19.82 41.03
N LYS A 463 65.53 -19.46 39.81
CA LYS A 463 66.76 -20.00 39.19
C LYS A 463 67.99 -19.70 40.05
N THR A 464 68.09 -18.46 40.54
CA THR A 464 69.19 -18.04 41.44
C THR A 464 69.14 -18.80 42.77
N GLU A 465 67.94 -18.99 43.33
CA GLU A 465 67.75 -19.73 44.57
C GLU A 465 68.12 -21.21 44.42
N VAL A 466 67.68 -21.88 43.36
CA VAL A 466 68.00 -23.29 43.09
C VAL A 466 69.50 -23.49 42.95
N LEU A 467 70.18 -22.67 42.15
CA LEU A 467 71.66 -22.73 42.03
C LEU A 467 72.36 -22.49 43.37
N ARG A 468 71.84 -21.58 44.20
CA ARG A 468 72.39 -21.34 45.53
C ARG A 468 72.18 -22.56 46.43
N ASN A 469 70.99 -23.15 46.43
CA ASN A 469 70.65 -24.30 47.25
C ASN A 469 71.45 -25.54 46.82
N GLU A 470 71.65 -25.74 45.51
CA GLU A 470 72.51 -26.77 44.92
C GLU A 470 73.97 -26.62 45.40
N ASN A 471 74.51 -25.40 45.36
CA ASN A 471 75.85 -25.12 45.86
C ASN A 471 75.98 -25.40 47.38
N ILE A 472 74.98 -25.02 48.17
CA ILE A 472 74.96 -25.31 49.62
C ILE A 472 74.88 -26.82 49.86
N LEU A 473 74.03 -27.55 49.13
CA LEU A 473 73.92 -29.00 49.21
C LEU A 473 75.23 -29.68 48.82
N HIS A 474 75.89 -29.27 47.74
CA HIS A 474 77.21 -29.76 47.35
C HIS A 474 78.24 -29.55 48.46
N GLN A 475 78.31 -28.35 49.04
CA GLN A 475 79.22 -28.07 50.15
C GLN A 475 78.91 -28.92 51.38
N ASN A 476 77.64 -29.11 51.72
CA ASN A 476 77.23 -29.95 52.85
C ASN A 476 77.51 -31.44 52.60
N ILE A 477 77.30 -31.95 51.40
CA ILE A 477 77.70 -33.31 51.01
C ILE A 477 79.20 -33.48 51.18
N ILE A 478 79.99 -32.55 50.64
CA ILE A 478 81.46 -32.57 50.76
C ILE A 478 81.87 -32.53 52.24
N ASN A 479 81.25 -31.65 53.04
CA ASN A 479 81.57 -31.49 54.47
C ASN A 479 81.18 -32.70 55.34
N ASN A 480 80.14 -33.42 54.93
CA ASN A 480 79.66 -34.66 55.57
C ASN A 480 80.28 -35.91 54.93
N LEU A 481 81.22 -35.77 53.98
CA LEU A 481 81.92 -36.92 53.45
C LEU A 481 82.63 -37.65 54.59
N PRO A 482 82.51 -38.98 54.68
CA PRO A 482 83.06 -39.74 55.79
C PRO A 482 84.56 -39.49 56.01
N SER A 483 85.33 -39.29 54.94
CA SER A 483 86.75 -38.92 54.98
C SER A 483 87.03 -37.53 55.56
N ARG A 484 86.21 -36.52 55.25
CA ARG A 484 86.34 -35.17 55.83
C ARG A 484 85.88 -35.12 57.28
N GLN A 485 84.84 -35.88 57.61
CA GLN A 485 84.35 -36.03 58.98
C GLN A 485 85.41 -36.71 59.85
N ALA A 486 86.01 -37.82 59.37
CA ALA A 486 87.13 -38.47 60.02
C ALA A 486 88.35 -37.54 60.17
N CYS A 487 88.67 -36.72 59.15
CA CYS A 487 89.73 -35.72 59.27
C CYS A 487 89.42 -34.63 60.31
N LYS A 488 88.18 -34.11 60.38
CA LYS A 488 87.77 -33.14 61.41
C LYS A 488 87.86 -33.73 62.81
N GLU A 489 87.38 -34.95 63.00
CA GLU A 489 87.48 -35.68 64.26
C GLU A 489 88.95 -35.96 64.61
N MET A 490 89.79 -36.28 63.62
CA MET A 490 91.22 -36.45 63.78
C MET A 490 91.92 -35.11 64.11
N PHE A 491 91.51 -33.99 63.53
CA PHE A 491 92.02 -32.65 63.90
C PHE A 491 91.61 -32.26 65.32
N VAL A 492 90.35 -32.50 65.71
CA VAL A 492 89.90 -32.30 67.09
C VAL A 492 90.68 -33.19 68.05
N PHE A 493 90.95 -34.43 67.67
CA PHE A 493 91.80 -35.34 68.43
C PHE A 493 93.23 -34.81 68.55
N VAL A 494 93.84 -34.37 67.44
CA VAL A 494 95.18 -33.78 67.43
C VAL A 494 95.24 -32.50 68.26
N ASP A 495 94.24 -31.61 68.19
CA ASP A 495 94.17 -30.39 68.99
C ASP A 495 93.91 -30.67 70.47
N THR A 496 93.19 -31.76 70.78
CA THR A 496 93.03 -32.25 72.16
C THR A 496 94.34 -32.80 72.69
N ILE A 497 95.10 -33.55 71.88
CA ILE A 497 96.45 -34.01 72.22
C ILE A 497 97.40 -32.82 72.39
N LYS A 498 97.37 -31.82 71.49
CA LYS A 498 98.19 -30.60 71.63
C LYS A 498 97.87 -29.86 72.91
N ARG A 499 96.59 -29.63 73.23
CA ARG A 499 96.19 -29.00 74.51
C ARG A 499 96.68 -29.78 75.73
N LEU A 500 96.59 -31.11 75.70
CA LEU A 500 97.12 -31.96 76.77
C LEU A 500 98.65 -31.86 76.88
N LEU A 501 99.36 -31.81 75.75
CA LEU A 501 100.82 -31.64 75.71
C LEU A 501 101.25 -30.25 76.19
N ASP A 502 100.50 -29.20 75.84
CA ASP A 502 100.72 -27.83 76.29
C ASP A 502 100.46 -27.69 77.80
N ASP A 503 99.37 -28.29 78.32
CA ASP A 503 99.09 -28.39 79.76
C ASP A 503 100.22 -29.12 80.51
N ASP A 504 100.88 -30.07 79.85
CA ASP A 504 101.99 -30.85 80.39
C ASP A 504 103.37 -30.20 80.14
N HIS A 505 103.48 -29.12 79.35
CA HIS A 505 104.75 -28.52 78.92
C HIS A 505 105.52 -27.78 80.04
N GLY A 506 105.00 -27.79 81.27
CA GLY A 506 105.69 -27.33 82.48
C GLY A 506 105.81 -28.38 83.58
N ALA A 507 105.33 -29.62 83.35
CA ALA A 507 105.36 -30.67 84.37
C ALA A 507 106.77 -31.26 84.49
N GLN A 508 107.52 -30.85 85.52
CA GLN A 508 108.79 -31.48 85.86
C GLN A 508 108.55 -32.96 86.26
N ILE A 509 108.97 -33.88 85.40
CA ILE A 509 108.82 -35.32 85.61
C ILE A 509 109.89 -35.77 86.62
N ASN A 510 109.59 -35.56 87.91
CA ASN A 510 110.56 -35.79 88.99
C ASN A 510 110.42 -37.18 89.63
N ASN A 511 109.39 -37.98 89.30
CA ASN A 511 109.28 -39.35 89.78
C ASN A 511 108.48 -40.29 88.83
N LYS A 512 108.68 -41.60 89.01
CA LYS A 512 108.09 -42.71 88.23
C LYS A 512 106.55 -42.78 88.30
N GLU A 513 105.96 -42.33 89.40
CA GLU A 513 104.53 -42.26 89.67
C GLU A 513 103.85 -41.10 88.92
N THR A 514 104.51 -39.94 88.80
CA THR A 514 104.07 -38.81 87.96
C THR A 514 104.07 -39.22 86.48
N LEU A 515 105.12 -39.93 86.05
CA LEU A 515 105.22 -40.52 84.72
C LEU A 515 104.09 -41.55 84.48
N GLN A 516 103.77 -42.41 85.47
CA GLN A 516 102.66 -43.36 85.35
C GLN A 516 101.29 -42.69 85.30
N LYS A 517 101.06 -41.59 86.03
CA LYS A 517 99.82 -40.80 85.94
C LYS A 517 99.66 -40.14 84.58
N LEU A 518 100.72 -39.54 84.05
CA LEU A 518 100.78 -39.01 82.67
C LEU A 518 100.48 -40.11 81.65
N ILE A 519 101.20 -41.24 81.71
CA ILE A 519 100.98 -42.40 80.82
C ILE A 519 99.53 -42.93 80.93
N LYS A 520 98.94 -42.94 82.13
CA LYS A 520 97.55 -43.36 82.34
C LYS A 520 96.55 -42.37 81.75
N ARG A 521 96.80 -41.06 81.83
CA ARG A 521 95.98 -39.98 81.25
C ARG A 521 95.98 -40.04 79.72
N TYR A 522 97.16 -40.21 79.11
CA TYR A 522 97.29 -40.43 77.66
C TYR A 522 96.65 -41.76 77.23
N ARG A 523 96.80 -42.85 78.00
CA ARG A 523 96.15 -44.14 77.71
C ARG A 523 94.62 -44.10 77.79
N VAL A 524 94.03 -43.33 78.71
CA VAL A 524 92.56 -43.20 78.82
C VAL A 524 92.00 -42.42 77.63
N ASN A 525 92.67 -41.35 77.20
CA ASN A 525 92.28 -40.60 75.99
C ASN A 525 92.50 -41.40 74.70
N LEU A 526 93.56 -42.22 74.62
CA LEU A 526 93.77 -43.16 73.51
C LEU A 526 92.67 -44.24 73.49
N LYS A 527 92.31 -44.85 74.62
CA LYS A 527 91.24 -45.88 74.68
C LYS A 527 89.83 -45.34 74.44
N GLN A 528 89.53 -44.12 74.87
CA GLN A 528 88.24 -43.48 74.57
C GLN A 528 88.08 -43.15 73.08
N ASN A 529 89.19 -42.88 72.38
CA ASN A 529 89.19 -42.60 70.94
C ASN A 529 89.48 -43.83 70.06
N GLU A 530 90.01 -44.93 70.60
CA GLU A 530 90.09 -46.23 69.91
C GLU A 530 88.71 -46.74 69.49
N SER A 531 87.66 -46.42 70.26
CA SER A 531 86.27 -46.73 69.86
C SER A 531 85.74 -45.83 68.72
N TYR A 532 86.35 -44.65 68.49
CA TYR A 532 85.97 -43.73 67.42
C TYR A 532 86.74 -44.01 66.11
N LEU A 533 88.01 -44.39 66.20
CA LEU A 533 88.83 -44.77 65.05
C LEU A 533 88.44 -46.12 64.42
N TYR A 534 87.68 -46.96 65.14
CA TYR A 534 87.26 -48.29 64.68
C TYR A 534 85.86 -48.35 64.04
N CYS A 535 85.27 -47.21 63.67
CA CYS A 535 84.06 -47.23 62.84
C CYS A 535 84.44 -47.07 61.35
N ASN A 536 84.64 -48.21 60.69
CA ASN A 536 84.56 -48.43 59.24
C ASN A 536 85.54 -47.71 58.28
N HIS A 537 86.53 -46.95 58.76
CA HIS A 537 87.37 -46.14 57.84
C HIS A 537 88.72 -46.71 57.40
N LEU A 538 89.23 -47.76 58.05
CA LEU A 538 90.51 -48.38 57.65
C LEU A 538 90.37 -49.39 56.51
N ASP A 539 89.24 -50.06 56.36
CA ASP A 539 89.03 -51.02 55.27
C ASP A 539 88.96 -50.35 53.88
N LEU A 540 88.55 -49.08 53.80
CA LEU A 540 88.48 -48.36 52.53
C LEU A 540 89.84 -47.79 52.08
N LEU A 541 90.72 -47.43 53.02
CA LEU A 541 92.04 -46.89 52.73
C LEU A 541 93.06 -47.96 52.31
N CYS A 542 92.76 -49.25 52.54
CA CYS A 542 93.58 -50.37 52.09
C CYS A 542 93.21 -50.92 50.70
N SER A 543 92.26 -50.32 49.98
CA SER A 543 91.86 -50.75 48.61
C SER A 543 92.25 -49.78 47.48
N ARG A 544 93.05 -48.74 47.76
CA ARG A 544 93.62 -47.85 46.73
C ARG A 544 95.12 -47.73 46.83
#